data_AF-A0A645FWG8-F1
#
_entry.id   AF-A0A645FWG8-F1
#
_cell.length_a   1.000
_cell.length_b   1.000
_cell.length_c   1.000
_cell.angle_alpha   90.00
_cell.angle_beta   90.00
_cell.angle_gamma   90.00
#
_symmetry.space_group_name_H-M   'P 1'
#
loop_
_entity.id
_entity.type
_entity.pdbx_description
1 polymer ?
#
loop_
_entity_poly.entity_id
_entity_poly.type
_entity_poly.pdbx_seq_one_letter_code
_entity_poly.pdbx_strand_id
1 'polypeptide(L)'
;MPEKDTIRWAQYQQFPIIPCNLCGSQDGLQRVAVGEMLREWDKKFPGRIESMFRAMGNIVTTHMMDPELHDFKNAKATGIADPNGDMAFDHEELPTAPALPGGLQVVQLS
;
A
#
# COMPACT_ATOMS: atom_id res chain seq x y z
N MET A 1 13.73 12.65 -5.46
CA MET A 1 14.37 13.05 -6.73
C MET A 1 14.37 11.85 -7.67
N PRO A 2 13.57 11.86 -8.74
CA PRO A 2 13.59 10.83 -9.79
C PRO A 2 14.95 10.71 -10.50
N GLU A 3 15.31 9.51 -10.95
CA GLU A 3 16.59 9.26 -11.66
C GLU A 3 16.76 10.12 -12.92
N LYS A 4 15.67 10.31 -13.68
CA LYS A 4 15.64 11.17 -14.88
C LYS A 4 16.04 12.62 -14.60
N ASP A 5 15.66 13.13 -13.44
CA ASP A 5 15.94 14.52 -13.06
C ASP A 5 17.41 14.67 -12.65
N THR A 6 17.96 13.66 -11.96
CA THR A 6 19.39 13.60 -11.63
C THR A 6 20.26 13.55 -12.89
N ILE A 7 19.86 12.77 -13.91
CA ILE A 7 20.58 12.71 -15.20
C ILE A 7 20.55 14.08 -15.88
N ARG A 8 19.37 14.72 -15.96
CA ARG A 8 19.22 16.04 -16.58
C ARG A 8 20.06 17.11 -15.85
N TRP A 9 20.10 17.05 -14.52
CA TRP A 9 20.92 17.94 -13.71
C TRP A 9 22.42 17.71 -13.96
N ALA A 10 22.86 16.45 -14.00
CA ALA A 10 24.26 16.11 -14.26
C ALA A 10 24.72 16.59 -15.64
N GLN A 11 23.86 16.48 -16.66
CA GLN A 11 24.11 17.03 -18.01
C GLN A 11 24.24 18.55 -17.98
N TYR A 12 23.34 19.25 -17.29
CA TYR A 12 23.38 20.71 -17.15
C TYR A 12 24.65 21.19 -16.43
N GLN A 13 25.06 20.49 -15.36
CA GLN A 13 26.27 20.79 -14.61
C GLN A 13 27.56 20.25 -15.26
N GLN A 14 27.43 19.53 -16.39
CA GLN A 14 28.54 18.90 -17.11
C GLN A 14 29.39 17.97 -16.22
N PHE A 15 28.76 17.25 -15.29
CA PHE A 15 29.48 16.28 -14.47
C PHE A 15 29.90 15.07 -15.32
N PRO A 16 31.15 14.58 -15.18
CA PRO A 16 31.57 13.35 -15.84
C PRO A 16 30.80 12.17 -15.24
N ILE A 17 29.91 11.56 -16.03
CA ILE A 17 29.16 10.38 -15.60
C ILE A 17 30.05 9.15 -15.77
N ILE A 18 30.36 8.51 -14.64
CA ILE A 18 31.18 7.31 -14.59
C ILE A 18 30.30 6.07 -14.84
N PRO A 19 30.68 5.15 -15.75
CA PRO A 19 29.86 3.98 -16.06
C PRO A 19 29.84 2.96 -14.91
N CYS A 20 28.68 2.33 -14.71
CA CYS A 20 28.41 1.37 -13.62
C CYS A 20 29.04 -0.04 -13.84
N ASN A 21 30.04 -0.15 -14.71
CA ASN A 21 30.75 -1.38 -15.04
C ASN A 21 32.16 -1.47 -14.43
N LEU A 22 32.61 -0.44 -13.71
CA LEU A 22 33.98 -0.38 -13.16
C LEU A 22 34.27 -1.36 -12.02
N CYS A 23 33.24 -1.89 -11.34
CA CYS A 23 33.40 -2.81 -10.21
C CYS A 23 33.17 -4.30 -10.59
N GLY A 24 33.16 -4.62 -11.89
CA GLY A 24 32.82 -5.96 -12.39
C GLY A 24 31.33 -6.06 -12.73
N SER A 25 31.03 -5.99 -14.02
CA SER A 25 29.70 -6.31 -14.54
C SER A 25 29.52 -7.82 -14.50
N GLN A 26 28.76 -8.30 -13.51
CA GLN A 26 28.32 -9.69 -13.43
C GLN A 26 26.98 -9.83 -14.14
N ASP A 27 26.83 -10.88 -14.95
CA ASP A 27 25.54 -11.23 -15.53
C ASP A 27 24.58 -11.74 -14.45
N GLY A 28 23.28 -11.48 -14.61
CA GLY A 28 22.24 -11.94 -13.67
C GLY A 28 22.13 -11.16 -12.37
N LEU A 29 22.68 -9.94 -12.30
CA LEU A 29 22.57 -9.07 -11.12
C LEU A 29 21.10 -8.76 -10.80
N GLN A 30 20.63 -9.20 -9.62
CA GLN A 30 19.26 -8.96 -9.14
C GLN A 30 18.87 -7.47 -9.13
N ARG A 31 19.83 -6.57 -8.85
CA ARG A 31 19.58 -5.12 -8.91
C ARG A 31 19.08 -4.64 -10.28
N VAL A 32 19.54 -5.27 -11.37
CA VAL A 32 19.14 -4.91 -12.73
C VAL A 32 17.69 -5.34 -12.96
N ALA A 33 17.35 -6.57 -12.58
CA ALA A 33 15.99 -7.10 -12.67
C ALA A 33 15.00 -6.27 -11.82
N VAL A 34 15.37 -5.91 -10.58
CA VAL A 34 14.56 -5.03 -9.75
C VAL A 34 14.42 -3.65 -10.39
N GLY A 35 15.49 -3.08 -10.95
CA GLY A 35 15.43 -1.80 -11.67
C GLY A 35 14.47 -1.82 -12.87
N GLU A 36 14.43 -2.92 -13.62
CA GLU A 36 13.47 -3.13 -14.71
C GLU A 36 12.03 -3.23 -14.22
N MET A 37 11.80 -4.02 -13.16
CA MET A 37 10.49 -4.14 -12.52
C MET A 37 9.95 -2.77 -12.05
N LEU A 38 10.80 -1.96 -11.40
CA LEU A 38 10.41 -0.63 -10.94
C LEU A 38 10.07 0.30 -12.11
N ARG A 39 10.84 0.26 -13.21
CA ARG A 39 10.55 1.03 -14.44
C ARG A 39 9.24 0.59 -15.09
N GLU A 40 8.93 -0.69 -15.09
CA GLU A 40 7.66 -1.20 -15.63
C GLU A 40 6.48 -0.76 -14.77
N TRP A 41 6.62 -0.82 -13.44
CA TRP A 41 5.59 -0.34 -12.51
C TRP A 41 5.32 1.15 -12.64
N ASP A 42 6.35 1.98 -12.81
CA ASP A 42 6.19 3.42 -13.02
C ASP A 42 5.40 3.73 -14.31
N LYS A 43 5.65 2.96 -15.39
CA LYS A 43 4.91 3.08 -16.65
C LYS A 43 3.45 2.69 -16.50
N LYS A 44 3.16 1.58 -15.79
CA LYS A 44 1.79 1.08 -15.63
C LYS A 44 0.99 1.88 -14.60
N PHE A 45 1.66 2.40 -13.58
CA PHE A 45 1.07 3.06 -12.42
C PHE A 45 1.89 4.30 -12.04
N PRO A 46 1.70 5.43 -12.74
CA PRO A 46 2.42 6.67 -12.45
C PRO A 46 2.21 7.09 -10.99
N GLY A 47 3.28 7.44 -10.29
CA GLY A 47 3.22 7.82 -8.86
C GLY A 47 3.44 6.65 -7.88
N ARG A 48 3.48 5.39 -8.37
CA ARG A 48 3.66 4.22 -7.52
C ARG A 48 5.04 4.22 -6.84
N ILE A 49 6.10 4.56 -7.57
CA ILE A 49 7.46 4.54 -7.04
C ILE A 49 7.63 5.61 -5.95
N GLU A 50 7.05 6.78 -6.12
CA GLU A 50 7.03 7.85 -5.11
C GLU A 50 6.26 7.42 -3.86
N SER A 51 5.16 6.70 -4.04
CA SER A 51 4.35 6.16 -2.94
C SER A 51 5.13 5.09 -2.16
N MET A 52 5.79 4.17 -2.86
CA MET A 52 6.69 3.18 -2.25
C MET A 52 7.84 3.85 -1.50
N PHE A 53 8.47 4.88 -2.08
CA PHE A 53 9.54 5.63 -1.43
C PHE A 53 9.07 6.33 -0.15
N ARG A 54 7.88 6.94 -0.17
CA ARG A 54 7.28 7.54 1.03
C ARG A 54 6.95 6.49 2.10
N ALA A 55 6.49 5.30 1.69
CA ALA A 55 6.17 4.22 2.60
C ALA A 55 7.42 3.70 3.35
N MET A 56 8.58 3.62 2.68
CA MET A 56 9.84 3.23 3.34
C MET A 56 10.24 4.15 4.50
N GLY A 57 9.85 5.44 4.46
CA GLY A 57 10.09 6.38 5.55
C GLY A 57 9.00 6.41 6.63
N ASN A 58 7.85 5.78 6.39
CA ASN A 58 6.69 5.78 7.28
C ASN A 58 6.24 4.34 7.55
N ILE A 59 7.07 3.60 8.27
CA ILE A 59 6.82 2.19 8.57
C ILE A 59 5.86 2.07 9.74
N VAL A 60 4.72 1.43 9.51
CA VAL A 60 3.77 1.05 10.57
C VAL A 60 4.08 -0.39 11.00
N THR A 61 4.43 -0.59 12.26
CA THR A 61 4.91 -1.89 12.76
C THR A 61 3.87 -3.01 12.63
N THR A 62 2.59 -2.68 12.74
CA THR A 62 1.47 -3.63 12.57
C THR A 62 1.43 -4.25 11.17
N HIS A 63 1.95 -3.56 10.14
CA HIS A 63 1.98 -4.07 8.76
C HIS A 63 3.22 -4.91 8.45
N MET A 64 4.22 -4.96 9.34
CA MET A 64 5.44 -5.74 9.12
C MET A 64 5.29 -7.23 9.49
N MET A 65 4.14 -7.62 10.05
CA MET A 65 3.87 -9.00 10.51
C MET A 65 4.96 -9.55 11.44
N ASP A 66 5.64 -8.67 12.16
CA ASP A 66 6.75 -9.02 13.04
C ASP A 66 6.27 -9.02 14.50
N PRO A 67 6.21 -10.19 15.17
CA PRO A 67 5.77 -10.30 16.56
C PRO A 67 6.67 -9.59 17.58
N GLU A 68 7.93 -9.32 17.25
CA GLU A 68 8.84 -8.56 18.11
C GLU A 68 8.55 -7.06 18.04
N LEU A 69 8.09 -6.57 16.87
CA LEU A 69 7.74 -5.16 16.66
C LEU A 69 6.28 -4.85 17.03
N HIS A 70 5.40 -5.85 17.04
CA HIS A 70 4.00 -5.70 17.43
C HIS A 70 3.45 -6.97 18.09
N ASP A 71 2.92 -6.85 19.31
CA ASP A 71 2.32 -7.97 20.04
C ASP A 71 0.92 -8.31 19.50
N PHE A 72 0.88 -9.04 18.39
CA PHE A 72 -0.36 -9.55 17.80
C PHE A 72 -1.07 -10.55 18.73
N LYS A 73 -0.35 -11.25 19.61
CA LYS A 73 -0.91 -12.32 20.45
C LYS A 73 -1.82 -11.77 21.55
N ASN A 74 -1.44 -10.63 22.13
CA ASN A 74 -2.22 -9.97 23.17
C ASN A 74 -2.99 -8.74 22.65
N ALA A 75 -3.09 -8.55 21.34
CA ALA A 75 -3.89 -7.49 20.74
C ALA A 75 -5.35 -7.59 21.21
N LYS A 76 -5.91 -6.48 21.70
CA LYS A 76 -7.28 -6.40 22.21
C LYS A 76 -7.99 -5.22 21.58
N ALA A 77 -9.27 -5.39 21.30
CA ALA A 77 -10.14 -4.28 20.92
C ALA A 77 -10.16 -3.25 22.06
N THR A 78 -10.02 -1.97 21.70
CA THR A 78 -10.12 -0.85 22.65
C THR A 78 -11.53 -0.66 23.19
N GLY A 79 -12.55 -1.21 22.50
CA GLY A 79 -13.96 -1.03 22.83
C GLY A 79 -14.51 0.36 22.50
N ILE A 80 -13.70 1.20 21.85
CA ILE A 80 -14.09 2.54 21.40
C ILE A 80 -14.38 2.44 19.91
N ALA A 81 -15.59 2.84 19.50
CA ALA A 81 -15.94 2.91 18.09
C ALA A 81 -15.10 3.99 17.40
N ASP A 82 -14.42 3.61 16.31
CA ASP A 82 -13.69 4.52 15.44
C ASP A 82 -14.50 4.71 14.14
N PRO A 83 -14.91 5.95 13.79
CA PRO A 83 -15.57 6.24 12.53
C PRO A 83 -14.76 5.88 11.28
N ASN A 84 -13.43 5.78 11.40
CA ASN A 84 -12.53 5.33 10.33
C ASN A 84 -12.12 3.86 10.47
N GLY A 85 -12.75 3.11 11.38
CA GLY A 85 -12.51 1.69 11.59
C GLY A 85 -12.98 0.84 10.41
N ASP A 86 -12.64 -0.44 10.47
CA ASP A 86 -13.17 -1.43 9.53
C ASP A 86 -14.65 -1.69 9.82
N MET A 87 -15.50 -1.42 8.83
CA MET A 87 -16.96 -1.64 8.91
C MET A 87 -17.39 -3.03 8.40
N ALA A 88 -16.45 -3.92 8.04
CA ALA A 88 -16.76 -5.19 7.41
C ALA A 88 -17.69 -6.11 8.23
N PHE A 89 -17.76 -5.90 9.56
CA PHE A 89 -18.60 -6.67 10.48
C PHE A 89 -19.66 -5.82 11.20
N ASP A 90 -19.87 -4.58 10.77
CA ASP A 90 -20.91 -3.73 11.35
C ASP A 90 -22.30 -4.27 10.99
N HIS A 91 -23.26 -4.07 11.89
CA HIS A 91 -24.63 -4.47 11.64
C HIS A 91 -25.23 -3.56 10.57
N GLU A 92 -25.54 -4.09 9.39
CA GLU A 92 -26.32 -3.35 8.40
C GLU A 92 -27.73 -3.11 8.95
N GLU A 93 -28.08 -1.85 9.20
CA GLU A 93 -29.48 -1.47 9.42
C GLU A 93 -30.22 -1.64 8.08
N LEU A 94 -30.82 -2.82 7.90
CA LEU A 94 -31.69 -3.06 6.77
C LEU A 94 -32.85 -2.06 6.83
N PRO A 95 -33.17 -1.38 5.71
CA PRO A 95 -34.31 -0.48 5.69
C PRO A 95 -35.55 -1.27 6.11
N THR A 96 -36.24 -0.77 7.13
CA THR A 96 -37.50 -1.36 7.58
C THR A 96 -38.44 -1.35 6.38
N ALA A 97 -38.82 -2.52 5.89
CA ALA A 97 -39.65 -2.63 4.70
C ALA A 97 -40.89 -1.73 4.90
N PRO A 98 -41.24 -0.86 3.93
CA PRO A 98 -42.46 -0.07 4.03
C PRO A 98 -43.62 -1.04 4.25
N ALA A 99 -44.50 -0.72 5.19
CA ALA A 99 -45.66 -1.54 5.50
C ALA A 99 -46.38 -1.90 4.20
N LEU A 100 -46.39 -3.19 3.86
CA LEU A 100 -47.04 -3.69 2.65
C LEU A 100 -48.51 -3.26 2.70
N PRO A 101 -49.04 -2.62 1.65
CA PRO A 101 -50.44 -2.22 1.64
C PRO A 101 -51.31 -3.47 1.60
N GLY A 102 -52.08 -3.69 2.66
CA GLY A 102 -53.10 -4.74 2.73
C GLY A 102 -52.67 -6.02 3.44
N GLY A 103 -52.78 -6.05 4.76
CA GLY A 103 -53.15 -7.24 5.55
C GLY A 103 -52.21 -8.46 5.57
N LEU A 104 -51.07 -8.46 4.89
CA LEU A 104 -50.10 -9.56 4.98
C LEU A 104 -49.15 -9.35 6.16
N GLN A 105 -49.36 -10.15 7.21
CA GLN A 105 -48.54 -10.15 8.41
C GLN A 105 -47.39 -11.16 8.26
N VAL A 106 -46.15 -10.70 8.46
CA VAL A 106 -44.96 -11.56 8.47
C VAL A 106 -44.98 -12.35 9.78
N VAL A 107 -45.16 -13.67 9.68
CA VAL A 107 -45.06 -14.57 10.84
C VAL A 107 -43.58 -14.78 11.15
N GLN A 108 -43.11 -14.26 12.29
CA GLN A 108 -41.80 -14.63 12.83
C GLN A 108 -41.94 -16.02 13.47
N LEU A 109 -41.26 -17.00 12.89
CA LEU A 109 -41.09 -18.33 13.48
C LEU A 109 -39.95 -18.26 14.49
N SER A 110 -40.27 -18.67 15.73
CA SER A 110 -39.36 -18.79 16.87
C SER A 110 -38.22 -19.78 16.65
#